data_AF-A0A5E4TA26-F1
#
_entry.id   AF-A0A5E4TA26-F1
#
_cell.length_a   1.000
_cell.length_b   1.000
_cell.length_c   1.000
_cell.angle_alpha   90.00
_cell.angle_beta   90.00
_cell.angle_gamma   90.00
#
_symmetry.space_group_name_H-M   'P 1'
#
loop_
_entity.id
_entity.type
_entity.pdbx_description
1 polymer ?
#
loop_
_entity_poly.entity_id
_entity_poly.type
_entity_poly.pdbx_seq_one_letter_code
_entity_poly.pdbx_strand_id
1 'polypeptide(L)'
;MPFASDAFRLPQQEKFTMLSNPPTPTAESTPEIEAFRPGVYRHYKGNCYLALGVARADETDEPVVVYTRLYPREGLPMSTRLLRIWNESVMTDDGPVPRFTYVGHTTPAV
;
A
#
# COMPACT_ATOMS: atom_id res chain seq x y z
N MET A 1 -20.52 -23.51 -69.29
CA MET A 1 -21.30 -23.86 -68.08
C MET A 1 -20.60 -23.22 -66.89
N PRO A 2 -21.26 -22.32 -66.13
CA PRO A 2 -20.67 -21.65 -64.98
C PRO A 2 -21.04 -22.38 -63.69
N PHE A 3 -20.09 -22.60 -62.78
CA PHE A 3 -20.39 -22.96 -61.40
C PHE A 3 -20.34 -21.70 -60.56
N ALA A 4 -21.50 -21.28 -60.09
CA ALA A 4 -21.66 -20.30 -59.04
C ALA A 4 -21.06 -20.88 -57.75
N SER A 5 -20.10 -20.17 -57.14
CA SER A 5 -19.70 -20.44 -55.75
C SER A 5 -20.37 -19.40 -54.86
N ASP A 6 -21.29 -19.92 -54.07
CA ASP A 6 -22.17 -19.21 -53.17
C ASP A 6 -21.40 -18.38 -52.14
N ALA A 7 -22.00 -17.24 -51.80
CA ALA A 7 -21.45 -16.23 -50.91
C ALA A 7 -21.51 -16.70 -49.45
N PHE A 8 -20.37 -17.09 -48.87
CA PHE A 8 -20.26 -17.28 -47.42
C PHE A 8 -20.00 -15.93 -46.74
N ARG A 9 -21.09 -15.20 -46.47
CA ARG A 9 -21.09 -13.95 -45.71
C ARG A 9 -20.83 -14.26 -44.23
N LEU A 10 -19.59 -14.06 -43.78
CA LEU A 10 -19.26 -14.06 -42.35
C LEU A 10 -19.99 -12.90 -41.64
N PRO A 11 -20.61 -13.14 -40.47
CA PRO A 11 -21.21 -12.07 -39.68
C PRO A 11 -20.13 -11.10 -39.19
N GLN A 12 -20.50 -9.81 -39.22
CA GLN A 12 -19.67 -8.65 -38.92
C GLN A 12 -19.03 -8.76 -37.52
N GLN A 13 -17.72 -8.48 -37.45
CA GLN A 13 -16.98 -8.27 -36.21
C GLN A 13 -17.68 -7.16 -35.40
N GLU A 14 -18.26 -7.53 -34.26
CA GLU A 14 -18.81 -6.56 -33.33
C GLU A 14 -17.67 -5.64 -32.83
N LYS A 15 -17.88 -4.34 -33.04
CA LYS A 15 -17.00 -3.28 -32.59
C LYS A 15 -16.87 -3.35 -31.07
N PHE A 16 -15.76 -3.88 -30.58
CA PHE A 16 -15.30 -3.69 -29.21
C PHE A 16 -14.80 -2.24 -29.07
N THR A 17 -15.72 -1.28 -29.17
CA THR A 17 -15.46 0.12 -28.86
C THR A 17 -15.29 0.22 -27.35
N MET A 18 -14.03 0.26 -26.91
CA MET A 18 -13.50 1.22 -25.95
C MET A 18 -14.56 1.80 -24.97
N LEU A 19 -15.08 0.99 -24.06
CA LEU A 19 -15.34 1.51 -22.72
C LEU A 19 -14.03 1.33 -21.96
N SER A 20 -13.21 2.38 -21.97
CA SER A 20 -12.25 2.57 -20.89
C SER A 20 -13.06 2.64 -19.60
N ASN A 21 -13.20 1.51 -18.92
CA ASN A 21 -13.58 1.53 -17.52
C ASN A 21 -12.52 2.42 -16.85
N PRO A 22 -12.87 3.49 -16.12
CA PRO A 22 -11.89 4.06 -15.20
C PRO A 22 -11.39 2.90 -14.32
N PRO A 23 -10.10 2.85 -13.95
CA PRO A 23 -9.70 1.88 -12.94
C PRO A 23 -10.59 2.15 -11.73
N THR A 24 -11.56 1.27 -11.50
CA THR A 24 -12.22 1.18 -10.21
C THR A 24 -11.08 1.11 -9.21
N PRO A 25 -11.04 1.92 -8.14
CA PRO A 25 -10.07 1.70 -7.09
C PRO A 25 -10.33 0.28 -6.59
N THR A 26 -9.54 -0.68 -7.06
CA THR A 26 -9.51 -2.02 -6.51
C THR A 26 -9.26 -1.81 -5.02
N ALA A 27 -9.96 -2.54 -4.16
CA ALA A 27 -9.75 -2.47 -2.70
C ALA A 27 -8.28 -2.71 -2.29
N GLU A 28 -7.41 -3.09 -3.25
CA GLU A 28 -5.97 -3.29 -3.17
C GLU A 28 -5.12 -2.00 -3.19
N SER A 29 -5.61 -0.87 -3.73
CA SER A 29 -4.79 0.34 -3.92
C SER A 29 -5.50 1.62 -3.47
N THR A 30 -5.57 1.83 -2.16
CA THR A 30 -5.98 3.13 -1.58
C THR A 30 -4.82 4.13 -1.69
N PRO A 31 -5.06 5.44 -1.89
CA PRO A 31 -3.99 6.45 -1.98
C PRO A 31 -3.02 6.43 -0.78
N GLU A 32 -3.47 6.05 0.41
CA GLU A 32 -2.64 5.91 1.60
C GLU A 32 -1.59 4.78 1.48
N ILE A 33 -1.94 3.69 0.80
CA ILE A 33 -1.05 2.54 0.57
C ILE A 33 0.01 2.94 -0.46
N GLU A 34 -0.40 3.59 -1.55
CA GLU A 34 0.50 4.05 -2.61
C GLU A 34 1.47 5.14 -2.12
N ALA A 35 1.02 6.00 -1.20
CA ALA A 35 1.86 7.03 -0.60
C ALA A 35 2.84 6.48 0.47
N PHE A 36 2.67 5.23 0.90
CA PHE A 36 3.50 4.65 1.95
C PHE A 36 4.93 4.44 1.47
N ARG A 37 5.90 4.85 2.31
CA ARG A 37 7.33 4.73 2.00
C ARG A 37 8.00 3.71 2.93
N PRO A 38 8.43 2.54 2.44
CA PRO A 38 9.26 1.63 3.22
C PRO A 38 10.61 2.27 3.60
N GLY A 39 11.11 1.95 4.79
CA GLY A 39 12.35 2.50 5.31
C GLY A 39 12.32 2.70 6.81
N VAL A 40 13.24 3.52 7.31
CA VAL A 40 13.37 3.79 8.74
C VAL A 40 12.41 4.90 9.14
N TYR A 41 11.66 4.65 10.21
CA TYR A 41 10.78 5.60 10.87
C TYR A 41 11.20 5.81 12.32
N ARG A 42 11.11 7.04 12.80
CA ARG A 42 11.24 7.40 14.21
C ARG A 42 9.87 7.56 14.83
N HIS A 43 9.59 6.77 15.86
CA HIS A 43 8.38 6.96 16.65
C HIS A 43 8.51 8.24 17.49
N TYR A 44 7.40 8.91 17.78
CA TYR A 44 7.42 10.14 18.58
C TYR A 44 8.08 9.97 19.97
N LYS A 45 8.12 8.74 20.51
CA LYS A 45 8.85 8.40 21.76
C LYS A 45 10.37 8.21 21.58
N GLY A 46 10.92 8.45 20.39
CA GLY A 46 12.36 8.49 20.12
C GLY A 46 12.96 7.23 19.47
N ASN A 47 12.36 6.05 19.66
CA ASN A 47 12.89 4.81 19.08
C ASN A 47 12.72 4.74 17.56
N CYS A 48 13.68 4.09 16.89
CA CYS A 48 13.64 3.84 15.45
C CYS A 48 13.12 2.44 15.11
N TYR A 49 12.45 2.35 13.98
CA TYR A 49 11.82 1.14 13.45
C TYR A 49 12.05 1.07 11.94
N LEU A 50 12.30 -0.12 11.41
CA LEU A 50 12.32 -0.38 9.97
C LEU A 50 10.93 -0.83 9.55
N ALA A 51 10.22 -0.02 8.78
CA ALA A 51 8.99 -0.43 8.11
C ALA A 51 9.33 -1.11 6.79
N LEU A 52 8.95 -2.38 6.67
CA LEU A 52 9.20 -3.22 5.50
C LEU A 52 8.23 -2.91 4.37
N GLY A 53 6.99 -2.56 4.71
CA GLY A 53 5.93 -2.27 3.75
C GLY A 53 4.54 -2.30 4.39
N VAL A 54 3.53 -2.17 3.53
CA VAL A 54 2.13 -2.40 3.88
C VAL A 54 1.75 -3.83 3.48
N ALA A 55 1.07 -4.53 4.37
CA ALA A 55 0.43 -5.81 4.12
C ALA A 55 -1.07 -5.70 4.40
N ARG A 56 -1.81 -6.78 4.12
CA ARG A 56 -3.22 -6.93 4.43
C ARG A 56 -3.36 -7.91 5.58
N ALA A 57 -4.19 -7.58 6.57
CA ALA A 57 -4.55 -8.52 7.62
C ALA A 57 -5.69 -9.42 7.11
N ASP A 58 -5.46 -10.72 6.98
CA ASP A 58 -6.42 -11.65 6.35
C ASP A 58 -7.75 -11.72 7.09
N GLU A 59 -7.75 -11.54 8.42
CA GLU A 59 -8.96 -11.62 9.23
C GLU A 59 -9.86 -10.39 9.13
N THR A 60 -9.29 -9.21 8.91
CA THR A 60 -10.03 -7.93 8.91
C THR A 60 -10.05 -7.21 7.58
N ASP A 61 -9.25 -7.68 6.62
CA ASP A 61 -9.02 -7.04 5.32
C ASP A 61 -8.43 -5.62 5.43
N GLU A 62 -7.95 -5.22 6.61
CA GLU A 62 -7.41 -3.88 6.83
C GLU A 62 -5.92 -3.77 6.43
N PRO A 63 -5.49 -2.64 5.87
CA PRO A 63 -4.07 -2.39 5.58
C PRO A 63 -3.29 -2.18 6.88
N VAL A 64 -2.19 -2.91 7.02
CA VAL A 64 -1.28 -2.86 8.18
C VAL A 64 0.15 -2.59 7.72
N VAL A 65 0.89 -1.79 8.48
CA VAL A 65 2.34 -1.63 8.33
C VAL A 65 3.03 -2.77 9.04
N VAL A 66 3.91 -3.47 8.33
CA VAL A 66 4.81 -4.49 8.90
C VAL A 66 6.15 -3.84 9.19
N TYR A 67 6.61 -3.91 10.43
CA TYR A 67 7.82 -3.22 10.86
C TYR A 67 8.62 -3.98 11.92
N THR A 68 9.91 -3.66 12.03
CA THR A 68 10.86 -4.24 12.98
C THR A 68 11.48 -3.15 13.85
N ARG A 69 11.60 -3.38 15.16
CA ARG A 69 12.34 -2.46 16.05
C ARG A 69 13.84 -2.47 15.76
N LEU A 70 14.48 -1.29 15.78
CA LEU A 70 15.93 -1.14 15.58
C LEU A 70 16.66 -0.86 16.90
N TYR A 71 16.16 -1.41 18.01
CA TYR A 71 16.72 -1.26 19.34
C TYR A 71 16.56 -2.56 20.16
N PRO A 72 17.42 -2.81 21.15
CA PRO A 72 17.36 -4.02 21.97
C PRO A 72 16.14 -4.00 22.91
N ARG A 73 15.37 -5.10 22.88
CA ARG A 73 14.23 -5.39 23.75
C ARG A 73 13.98 -6.89 23.70
N GLU A 74 13.46 -7.48 24.77
CA GLU A 74 12.99 -8.86 24.74
C GLU A 74 11.73 -9.03 23.89
N GLY A 75 11.46 -10.26 23.44
CA GLY A 75 10.30 -10.62 22.62
C GLY A 75 10.50 -10.43 21.11
N LEU A 76 9.44 -10.72 20.35
CA LEU A 76 9.46 -10.67 18.90
C LEU A 76 9.86 -9.28 18.39
N PRO A 77 10.83 -9.19 17.45
CA PRO A 77 11.29 -7.91 16.95
C PRO A 77 10.35 -7.29 15.90
N MET A 78 9.56 -8.13 15.23
CA MET A 78 8.58 -7.71 14.23
C MET A 78 7.21 -7.45 14.85
N SER A 79 6.48 -6.52 14.27
CA SER A 79 5.14 -6.13 14.69
C SER A 79 4.33 -5.63 13.49
N THR A 80 3.01 -5.64 13.63
CA THR A 80 2.08 -5.05 12.67
C THR A 80 1.26 -3.94 13.33
N ARG A 81 0.82 -2.96 12.55
CA ARG A 81 -0.09 -1.90 13.03
C ARG A 81 -0.93 -1.38 11.88
N LEU A 82 -2.21 -1.10 12.12
CA LEU A 82 -3.10 -0.50 11.11
C LEU A 82 -2.47 0.75 10.49
N LEU A 83 -2.48 0.84 9.16
CA LEU A 83 -1.89 1.94 8.38
C LEU A 83 -2.48 3.29 8.77
N ARG A 84 -3.80 3.36 8.93
CA ARG A 84 -4.48 4.58 9.41
C ARG A 84 -3.94 5.06 10.76
N ILE A 85 -3.70 4.13 11.70
CA ILE A 85 -3.15 4.45 13.03
C ILE A 85 -1.67 4.81 12.96
N TRP A 86 -0.93 4.20 12.04
CA TRP A 86 0.47 4.55 11.78
C TRP A 86 0.61 6.00 11.30
N ASN A 87 -0.28 6.44 10.41
CA ASN A 87 -0.29 7.77 9.80
C ASN A 87 -0.91 8.87 10.70
N GLU A 88 -1.49 8.51 11.84
CA GLU A 88 -2.06 9.48 12.79
C GLU A 88 -1.01 10.45 13.36
N SER A 89 -1.46 11.67 13.66
CA SER A 89 -0.74 12.58 14.54
C SER A 89 -1.15 12.35 16.00
N VAL A 90 -0.22 12.60 16.93
CA VAL A 90 -0.41 12.48 18.38
C VAL A 90 -0.18 13.85 19.01
N MET A 91 -1.05 14.23 19.95
CA MET A 91 -0.84 15.41 20.77
C MET A 91 0.24 15.13 21.82
N THR A 92 1.29 15.94 21.82
CA THR A 92 2.33 15.98 22.84
C THR A 92 2.29 17.34 23.54
N ASP A 93 3.09 17.51 24.60
CA ASP A 93 3.19 18.79 25.32
C ASP A 93 3.69 19.92 24.39
N ASP A 94 4.47 19.57 23.37
CA ASP A 94 4.99 20.48 22.34
C ASP A 94 4.05 20.64 21.13
N GLY A 95 2.84 20.05 21.17
CA GLY A 95 1.82 20.12 20.12
C GLY A 95 1.65 18.83 19.30
N PRO A 96 0.90 18.90 18.18
CA PRO A 96 0.64 17.73 17.33
C PRO A 96 1.89 17.33 16.53
N VAL A 97 2.29 16.06 16.63
CA VAL A 97 3.40 15.48 15.86
C VAL A 97 2.99 14.17 15.19
N PRO A 98 3.56 13.81 14.02
CA PRO A 98 3.31 12.49 13.42
C PRO A 98 3.72 11.37 14.38
N ARG A 99 2.89 10.33 14.51
CA ARG A 99 3.21 9.17 15.35
C ARG A 99 4.52 8.50 14.95
N PHE A 100 4.73 8.36 13.64
CA PHE A 100 5.93 7.85 13.01
C PHE A 100 6.42 8.83 11.94
N THR A 101 7.65 9.30 12.07
CA THR A 101 8.29 10.21 11.10
C THR A 101 9.29 9.43 10.26
N TYR A 102 9.16 9.48 8.94
CA TYR A 102 10.13 8.85 8.03
C TYR A 102 11.49 9.56 8.11
N VAL A 103 12.58 8.81 8.28
CA VAL A 103 13.95 9.35 8.42
C VAL A 103 14.92 8.86 7.35
N GLY A 104 14.45 8.09 6.36
CA GLY A 104 15.29 7.59 5.26
C GLY A 104 15.43 6.07 5.26
N HIS A 105 16.58 5.57 4.82
CA HIS A 105 16.90 4.14 4.76
C HIS A 105 17.99 3.72 5.75
N THR A 106 18.49 4.65 6.55
CA THR A 106 19.54 4.41 7.55
C THR A 106 19.07 4.98 8.87
N THR A 107 19.36 4.28 9.97
CA THR A 107 19.13 4.83 11.30
C THR A 107 20.07 6.04 11.47
N PRO A 108 19.58 7.20 11.92
CA PRO A 108 20.46 8.31 12.24
C PRO A 108 21.50 7.87 13.28
N ALA A 109 22.73 8.34 13.12
CA ALA A 109 23.77 8.13 14.12
C ALA A 109 23.29 8.71 15.47
N VAL A 110 23.42 7.90 16.52
CA VAL A 110 23.05 8.24 17.90
C VAL A 110 24.10 9.17 18.50
#